data_AF-A0A1I8Q5Y3-F1
#
_entry.id   AF-A0A1I8Q5Y3-F1
#
_cell.length_a   1.000
_cell.length_b   1.000
_cell.length_c   1.000
_cell.angle_alpha   90.00
_cell.angle_beta   90.00
_cell.angle_gamma   90.00
#
_symmetry.space_group_name_H-M   'P 1'
#
loop_
_entity.id
_entity.type
_entity.pdbx_description
1 polymer ?
#
loop_
_entity_poly.entity_id
_entity_poly.type
_entity_poly.pdbx_seq_one_letter_code
_entity_poly.pdbx_strand_id
1 'polypeptide(L)'
;MPSVENTEESAAPPVPKTELEELQIKANSVADDSLESTRRMIALCEESKEAGIRTLVALDDQGEQLDRIEEGMDQINADMREAEKNLSGMEKCCGICVLPCNKSQSFKEDDGTWKGNDDGKVVNNQPQRVMDDRNGMMAQAGYIGRITNDAREDEMEENMGQVNTMIGNLRNMALDMGSELENQNRQIDRINRKAESNEARIAVANQRAHQLLK
;
A
#
# COMPACT_ATOMS: atom_id res chain seq x y z
N MET A 1 -88.72 1.95 -11.34
CA MET A 1 -87.29 1.67 -11.12
C MET A 1 -86.83 2.47 -9.91
N PRO A 2 -86.52 1.85 -8.76
CA PRO A 2 -85.76 2.49 -7.70
C PRO A 2 -84.28 2.11 -7.85
N SER A 3 -83.42 3.12 -8.00
CA SER A 3 -81.97 2.94 -8.16
C SER A 3 -81.28 2.99 -6.80
N VAL A 4 -80.81 1.82 -6.36
CA VAL A 4 -79.60 1.50 -5.57
C VAL A 4 -79.14 2.55 -4.55
N GLU A 5 -79.45 2.29 -3.27
CA GLU A 5 -78.69 2.81 -2.13
C GLU A 5 -77.28 2.22 -2.16
N ASN A 6 -76.27 3.10 -2.13
CA ASN A 6 -74.88 2.73 -1.89
C ASN A 6 -74.75 2.16 -0.47
N THR A 7 -74.61 0.84 -0.36
CA THR A 7 -74.08 0.20 0.85
C THR A 7 -72.57 0.43 0.87
N GLU A 8 -72.13 1.39 1.67
CA GLU A 8 -70.74 1.48 2.12
C GLU A 8 -70.41 0.20 2.91
N GLU A 9 -69.65 -0.69 2.27
CA GLU A 9 -69.07 -1.87 2.91
C GLU A 9 -68.05 -1.38 3.95
N SER A 10 -68.47 -1.32 5.21
CA SER A 10 -67.60 -0.99 6.33
C SER A 10 -66.52 -2.06 6.43
N ALA A 11 -65.33 -1.78 5.92
CA ALA A 11 -64.16 -2.61 6.11
C ALA A 11 -63.97 -2.84 7.63
N ALA A 12 -64.07 -4.09 8.05
CA ALA A 12 -63.87 -4.46 9.45
C ALA A 12 -62.50 -3.98 9.93
N PRO A 13 -62.38 -3.50 11.19
CA PRO A 13 -61.10 -3.08 11.73
C PRO A 13 -60.09 -4.24 11.69
N PRO A 14 -58.83 -4.00 11.34
CA PRO A 14 -57.83 -5.05 11.26
C PRO A 14 -57.70 -5.73 12.62
N VAL A 15 -57.83 -7.06 12.64
CA VAL A 15 -57.65 -7.87 13.85
C VAL A 15 -56.21 -7.63 14.36
N PRO A 16 -56.02 -7.25 15.64
CA PRO A 16 -54.68 -7.02 16.18
C PRO A 16 -53.89 -8.32 16.14
N LYS A 17 -52.65 -8.23 15.65
CA LYS A 17 -51.74 -9.38 15.52
C LYS A 17 -51.44 -9.95 16.90
N THR A 18 -51.31 -11.27 16.98
CA THR A 18 -50.89 -11.95 18.21
C THR A 18 -49.42 -11.66 18.51
N GLU A 19 -49.00 -11.70 19.78
CA GLU A 19 -47.59 -11.46 20.18
C GLU A 19 -46.62 -12.40 19.45
N LEU A 20 -47.03 -13.65 19.19
CA LEU A 20 -46.26 -14.63 18.45
C LEU A 20 -46.05 -14.21 16.98
N GLU A 21 -47.11 -13.72 16.32
CA GLU A 21 -47.03 -13.22 14.94
C GLU A 21 -46.14 -11.97 14.85
N GLU A 22 -46.21 -11.07 15.83
CA GLU A 22 -45.31 -9.91 15.87
C GLU A 22 -43.84 -10.31 16.02
N LEU A 23 -43.54 -11.30 16.86
CA LEU A 23 -42.19 -11.83 17.02
C LEU A 23 -41.69 -12.50 15.74
N GLN A 24 -42.53 -13.27 15.05
CA GLN A 24 -42.17 -13.90 13.78
C GLN A 24 -41.91 -12.87 12.67
N ILE A 25 -42.71 -11.81 12.60
CA ILE A 25 -42.48 -10.72 11.64
C ILE A 25 -41.13 -10.05 11.91
N LYS A 26 -40.82 -9.75 13.19
CA LYS A 26 -39.53 -9.16 13.56
C LYS A 26 -38.36 -10.08 13.24
N ALA A 27 -38.47 -11.38 13.55
CA ALA A 27 -37.42 -12.34 13.24
C ALA A 27 -37.13 -12.44 11.74
N ASN A 28 -38.18 -12.49 10.91
CA ASN A 28 -38.03 -12.50 9.46
C ASN A 28 -37.40 -11.20 8.94
N SER A 29 -37.84 -10.04 9.44
CA SER A 29 -37.24 -8.74 9.08
C SER A 29 -35.74 -8.71 9.37
N VAL A 30 -35.33 -9.17 10.57
CA VAL A 30 -33.92 -9.19 10.95
C VAL A 30 -33.11 -10.15 10.08
N ALA A 31 -33.68 -11.31 9.71
CA ALA A 31 -33.02 -12.26 8.82
C ALA A 31 -32.81 -11.67 7.42
N ASP A 32 -33.83 -10.99 6.86
CA ASP A 32 -33.75 -10.34 5.55
C ASP A 32 -32.72 -9.18 5.57
N ASP A 33 -32.73 -8.35 6.61
CA ASP A 33 -31.76 -7.25 6.81
C ASP A 33 -30.32 -7.78 6.93
N SER A 34 -30.15 -8.91 7.63
CA SER A 34 -28.85 -9.57 7.80
C SER A 34 -28.34 -10.13 6.48
N LEU A 35 -29.21 -10.75 5.69
CA LEU A 35 -28.87 -11.24 4.35
C LEU A 35 -28.44 -10.09 3.44
N GLU A 36 -29.18 -8.98 3.42
CA GLU A 36 -28.80 -7.80 2.66
C GLU A 36 -27.42 -7.26 3.12
N SER A 37 -27.15 -7.29 4.41
CA SER A 37 -25.84 -6.92 4.94
C SER A 37 -24.71 -7.82 4.42
N THR A 38 -24.93 -9.13 4.30
CA THR A 38 -23.92 -10.05 3.72
C THR A 38 -23.64 -9.75 2.25
N ARG A 39 -24.68 -9.41 1.47
CA ARG A 39 -24.53 -8.97 0.07
C ARG A 39 -23.74 -7.66 -0.03
N ARG A 40 -24.01 -6.68 0.84
CA ARG A 40 -23.24 -5.43 0.90
C ARG A 40 -21.77 -5.67 1.26
N MET A 41 -21.51 -6.61 2.19
CA MET A 41 -20.12 -6.96 2.54
C MET A 41 -19.34 -7.52 1.35
N ILE A 42 -19.97 -8.34 0.50
CA ILE A 42 -19.34 -8.84 -0.73
C ILE A 42 -18.95 -7.68 -1.64
N ALA A 43 -19.90 -6.80 -1.95
CA ALA A 43 -19.66 -5.65 -2.82
C ALA A 43 -18.52 -4.76 -2.31
N LEU A 44 -18.49 -4.46 -1.01
CA LEU A 44 -17.41 -3.68 -0.38
C LEU A 44 -16.05 -4.39 -0.46
N CYS A 45 -16.02 -5.72 -0.29
CA CYS A 45 -14.79 -6.49 -0.42
C CYS A 45 -14.26 -6.49 -1.86
N GLU A 46 -15.14 -6.59 -2.86
CA GLU A 46 -14.77 -6.52 -4.27
C GLU A 46 -14.21 -5.15 -4.65
N GLU A 47 -14.88 -4.07 -4.23
CA GLU A 47 -14.40 -2.70 -4.44
C GLU A 47 -13.04 -2.47 -3.76
N SER A 48 -12.89 -2.94 -2.52
CA SER A 48 -11.62 -2.86 -1.77
C SER A 48 -10.51 -3.64 -2.49
N LYS A 49 -10.82 -4.79 -3.09
CA LYS A 49 -9.87 -5.59 -3.84
C LYS A 49 -9.40 -4.84 -5.09
N GLU A 50 -10.30 -4.23 -5.83
CA GLU A 50 -9.95 -3.45 -7.02
C GLU A 50 -9.09 -2.22 -6.68
N ALA A 51 -9.43 -1.51 -5.59
CA ALA A 51 -8.60 -0.43 -5.07
C ALA A 51 -7.21 -0.93 -4.63
N GLY A 52 -7.14 -2.09 -3.97
CA GLY A 52 -5.89 -2.72 -3.56
C GLY A 52 -4.99 -3.09 -4.75
N ILE A 53 -5.56 -3.69 -5.81
CA ILE A 53 -4.82 -4.02 -7.04
C ILE A 53 -4.23 -2.77 -7.68
N ARG A 54 -5.04 -1.70 -7.83
CA ARG A 54 -4.56 -0.42 -8.39
C ARG A 54 -3.42 0.16 -7.55
N THR A 55 -3.50 0.02 -6.22
CA THR A 55 -2.46 0.51 -5.31
C THR A 55 -1.17 -0.29 -5.47
N LEU A 56 -1.25 -1.63 -5.57
CA LEU A 56 -0.08 -2.48 -5.81
C LEU A 56 0.63 -2.14 -7.13
N VAL A 57 -0.12 -1.93 -8.21
CA VAL A 57 0.45 -1.49 -9.49
C VAL A 57 1.12 -0.13 -9.36
N ALA A 58 0.47 0.82 -8.66
CA ALA A 58 1.06 2.13 -8.44
C ALA A 58 2.32 2.08 -7.58
N LEU A 59 2.41 1.16 -6.62
CA LEU A 59 3.62 0.95 -5.81
C LEU A 59 4.75 0.35 -6.64
N ASP A 60 4.45 -0.60 -7.52
CA ASP A 60 5.43 -1.19 -8.46
C ASP A 60 6.02 -0.10 -9.38
N ASP A 61 5.16 0.69 -10.02
CA ASP A 61 5.57 1.83 -10.88
C ASP A 61 6.39 2.89 -10.10
N GLN A 62 6.08 3.09 -8.82
CA GLN A 62 6.84 4.00 -7.94
C GLN A 62 8.20 3.42 -7.56
N GLY A 63 8.29 2.11 -7.32
CA GLY A 63 9.57 1.42 -7.07
C GLY A 63 10.53 1.60 -8.23
N GLU A 64 10.09 1.35 -9.46
CA GLU A 64 10.94 1.56 -10.65
C GLU A 64 11.38 3.04 -10.82
N GLN A 65 10.53 3.99 -10.42
CA GLN A 65 10.91 5.41 -10.43
C GLN A 65 12.00 5.72 -9.42
N LEU A 66 11.92 5.16 -8.22
CA LEU A 66 12.95 5.32 -7.19
C LEU A 66 14.28 4.68 -7.61
N ASP A 67 14.25 3.53 -8.27
CA ASP A 67 15.45 2.89 -8.83
C ASP A 67 16.14 3.82 -9.83
N ARG A 68 15.39 4.41 -10.77
CA ARG A 68 15.95 5.38 -11.73
C ARG A 68 16.52 6.62 -11.05
N ILE A 69 15.91 7.07 -9.96
CA ILE A 69 16.41 8.22 -9.18
C ILE A 69 17.71 7.84 -8.46
N GLU A 70 17.77 6.66 -7.85
CA GLU A 70 18.96 6.17 -7.16
C GLU A 70 20.15 6.01 -8.13
N GLU A 71 19.92 5.42 -9.31
CA GLU A 71 20.91 5.35 -10.40
C GLU A 71 21.37 6.75 -10.85
N GLY A 72 20.44 7.69 -10.98
CA GLY A 72 20.75 9.08 -11.30
C GLY A 72 21.64 9.75 -10.26
N MET A 73 21.43 9.45 -8.97
CA MET A 73 22.28 9.97 -7.89
C MET A 73 23.70 9.40 -7.98
N ASP A 74 23.84 8.11 -8.31
CA ASP A 74 25.14 7.46 -8.53
C ASP A 74 25.88 8.04 -9.73
N GLN A 75 25.16 8.31 -10.83
CA GLN A 75 25.74 8.98 -12.00
C GLN A 75 26.25 10.38 -11.68
N ILE A 76 25.45 11.20 -10.96
CA ILE A 76 25.89 12.54 -10.55
C ILE A 76 27.16 12.46 -9.71
N ASN A 77 27.26 11.49 -8.79
CA ASN A 77 28.46 11.34 -7.99
C ASN A 77 29.70 10.99 -8.84
N ALA A 78 29.54 10.11 -9.82
CA ALA A 78 30.60 9.78 -10.77
C ALA A 78 31.04 11.00 -11.59
N ASP A 79 30.08 11.76 -12.12
CA ASP A 79 30.35 12.99 -12.88
C ASP A 79 31.06 14.04 -12.03
N MET A 80 30.67 14.18 -10.75
CA MET A 80 31.31 15.12 -9.82
C MET A 80 32.75 14.71 -9.47
N ARG A 81 33.05 13.41 -9.38
CA ARG A 81 34.44 12.92 -9.24
C ARG A 81 35.30 13.33 -10.43
N GLU A 82 34.76 13.24 -11.63
CA GLU A 82 35.46 13.67 -12.84
C GLU A 82 35.63 15.20 -12.90
N ALA A 83 34.55 15.95 -12.60
CA ALA A 83 34.59 17.41 -12.57
C ALA A 83 35.66 17.93 -11.59
N GLU A 84 35.77 17.35 -10.40
CA GLU A 84 36.80 17.73 -9.41
C GLU A 84 38.22 17.44 -9.90
N LYS A 85 38.42 16.32 -10.60
CA LYS A 85 39.71 15.98 -11.21
C LYS A 85 40.11 17.00 -12.27
N ASN A 86 39.15 17.41 -13.11
CA ASN A 86 39.35 18.41 -14.14
C ASN A 86 39.64 19.79 -13.54
N LEU A 87 38.86 20.23 -12.53
CA LEU A 87 39.11 21.47 -11.79
C LEU A 87 40.50 21.48 -11.12
N SER A 88 40.89 20.39 -10.48
CA SER A 88 42.21 20.26 -9.87
C SER A 88 43.35 20.21 -10.91
N GLY A 89 43.05 19.80 -12.14
CA GLY A 89 43.96 19.91 -13.29
C GLY A 89 44.14 21.35 -13.75
N MET A 90 43.06 22.13 -13.76
CA MET A 90 43.06 23.55 -14.15
C MET A 90 43.70 24.48 -13.11
N GLU A 91 43.65 24.13 -11.82
CA GLU A 91 44.37 24.84 -10.74
C GLU A 91 45.90 24.76 -10.88
N LYS A 92 46.43 23.81 -11.67
CA LYS A 92 47.87 23.67 -11.91
C LYS A 92 48.31 24.60 -13.03
N CYS A 93 48.71 25.82 -12.67
CA CYS A 93 49.38 26.74 -13.61
C CYS A 93 50.83 26.27 -13.91
N CYS A 94 51.23 26.35 -15.19
CA CYS A 94 52.61 26.17 -15.70
C CYS A 94 53.38 24.92 -15.23
N GLY A 95 52.97 23.73 -15.70
CA GLY A 95 53.84 22.62 -16.11
C GLY A 95 54.73 21.88 -15.11
N ILE A 96 55.13 22.44 -13.96
CA ILE A 96 56.05 21.77 -13.00
C ILE A 96 55.96 22.31 -11.56
N CYS A 97 55.27 23.42 -11.27
CA CYS A 97 55.24 24.00 -9.92
C CYS A 97 53.80 24.24 -9.40
N VAL A 98 53.45 23.59 -8.29
CA VAL A 98 52.22 23.88 -7.54
C VAL A 98 52.42 25.25 -6.88
N LEU A 99 51.62 26.25 -7.23
CA LEU A 99 51.58 27.50 -6.47
C LEU A 99 51.38 27.16 -4.97
N PRO A 100 52.28 27.56 -4.06
CA PRO A 100 52.15 27.24 -2.63
C PRO A 100 51.00 28.01 -1.93
N CYS A 101 50.21 28.78 -2.69
CA CYS A 101 49.19 29.69 -2.18
C CYS A 101 47.79 29.34 -2.70
N ASN A 102 47.31 28.15 -2.36
CA ASN A 102 45.95 27.83 -1.89
C ASN A 102 45.69 26.34 -2.13
N LYS A 103 45.93 25.51 -1.11
CA LYS A 103 45.33 24.17 -1.07
C LYS A 103 43.82 24.35 -0.91
N SER A 104 43.07 24.46 -2.01
CA SER A 104 41.62 24.24 -1.95
C SER A 104 41.41 22.81 -1.44
N GLN A 105 40.73 22.67 -0.30
CA GLN A 105 40.46 21.36 0.25
C GLN A 105 39.59 20.58 -0.76
N SER A 106 40.09 19.44 -1.21
CA SER A 106 39.29 18.48 -1.97
C SER A 106 38.10 18.05 -1.10
N PHE A 107 36.92 17.95 -1.69
CA PHE A 107 35.75 17.40 -1.01
C PHE A 107 36.10 16.02 -0.44
N LYS A 108 35.84 15.83 0.86
CA LYS A 108 36.00 14.52 1.52
C LYS A 108 34.65 13.82 1.43
N GLU A 109 34.54 12.90 0.50
CA GLU A 109 33.38 12.04 0.35
C GLU A 109 33.27 11.12 1.57
N ASP A 110 32.08 11.03 2.15
CA ASP A 110 31.80 10.05 3.21
C ASP A 110 31.59 8.68 2.55
N ASP A 111 32.58 7.80 2.72
CA ASP A 111 32.58 6.45 2.17
C ASP A 111 31.33 5.66 2.60
N GLY A 112 30.71 5.96 3.75
CA GLY A 112 29.49 5.29 4.23
C GLY A 112 28.22 5.61 3.44
N THR A 113 28.18 6.75 2.73
CA THR A 113 27.04 7.16 1.90
C THR A 113 27.01 6.44 0.56
N TRP A 114 28.18 6.07 0.04
CA TRP A 114 28.35 5.52 -1.32
C TRP A 114 28.86 4.06 -1.35
N LYS A 115 29.42 3.54 -0.25
CA LYS A 115 29.75 2.12 -0.07
C LYS A 115 28.67 1.44 0.76
N GLY A 116 27.46 1.38 0.23
CA GLY A 116 26.34 0.71 0.87
C GLY A 116 26.24 -0.75 0.45
N ASN A 117 26.93 -1.64 1.16
CA ASN A 117 26.75 -3.09 1.10
C ASN A 117 25.40 -3.54 1.73
N ASP A 118 24.38 -2.68 1.71
CA ASP A 118 23.03 -2.92 2.21
C ASP A 118 22.10 -3.48 1.13
N ASP A 119 22.59 -3.64 -0.11
CA ASP A 119 21.90 -4.21 -1.28
C ASP A 119 21.56 -5.70 -1.19
N GLY A 120 21.66 -6.33 -0.03
CA GLY A 120 21.46 -7.77 -0.01
C GLY A 120 21.66 -8.47 1.31
N LYS A 121 21.01 -8.02 2.38
CA LYS A 121 20.43 -9.04 3.26
C LYS A 121 19.26 -9.66 2.49
N VAL A 122 19.59 -10.60 1.60
CA VAL A 122 18.65 -11.60 1.11
C VAL A 122 17.91 -12.09 2.35
N VAL A 123 16.64 -11.68 2.46
CA VAL A 123 15.75 -12.19 3.49
C VAL A 123 15.59 -13.67 3.17
N ASN A 124 16.45 -14.50 3.76
CA ASN A 124 16.30 -15.96 3.76
C ASN A 124 15.02 -16.38 4.52
N ASN A 125 14.33 -15.40 5.12
CA ASN A 125 12.91 -15.43 5.42
C ASN A 125 12.13 -14.87 4.23
N GLN A 126 12.18 -15.56 3.08
CA GLN A 126 10.99 -15.60 2.23
C GLN A 126 9.82 -15.94 3.17
N PRO A 127 8.64 -15.30 3.09
CA PRO A 127 7.53 -15.71 3.91
C PRO A 127 7.31 -17.18 3.60
N GLN A 128 7.78 -18.03 4.51
CA GLN A 128 7.31 -19.38 4.62
C GLN A 128 5.81 -19.16 4.63
N ARG A 129 5.13 -19.57 3.57
CA ARG A 129 3.69 -19.76 3.62
C ARG A 129 3.54 -20.75 4.77
N VAL A 130 3.39 -20.22 5.97
CA VAL A 130 2.72 -20.91 7.05
C VAL A 130 1.32 -21.03 6.47
N MET A 131 1.12 -22.10 5.71
CA MET A 131 -0.16 -22.77 5.74
C MET A 131 -0.41 -22.95 7.22
N ASP A 132 -1.28 -22.10 7.74
CA ASP A 132 -1.81 -22.25 9.07
C ASP A 132 -2.57 -23.58 9.03
N ASP A 133 -1.87 -24.67 9.36
CA ASP A 133 -2.44 -25.99 9.62
C ASP A 133 -3.40 -25.95 10.83
N ARG A 134 -3.67 -24.76 11.39
CA ARG A 134 -4.75 -24.51 12.31
C ARG A 134 -6.14 -24.50 11.65
N ASN A 135 -6.22 -24.70 10.34
CA ASN A 135 -7.45 -25.17 9.71
C ASN A 135 -7.78 -26.65 10.02
N GLY A 136 -6.98 -27.32 10.85
CA GLY A 136 -7.13 -28.73 11.17
C GLY A 136 -8.21 -29.10 12.19
N MET A 137 -8.67 -28.21 13.09
CA MET A 137 -9.63 -28.59 14.15
C MET A 137 -10.49 -27.44 14.73
N MET A 138 -10.92 -26.46 13.92
CA MET A 138 -12.08 -25.66 14.32
C MET A 138 -13.32 -26.40 13.84
N ALA A 139 -14.09 -26.91 14.80
CA ALA A 139 -15.36 -27.57 14.54
C ALA A 139 -16.14 -26.78 13.49
N GLN A 140 -16.61 -27.49 12.46
CA GLN A 140 -17.42 -27.01 11.35
C GLN A 140 -18.79 -26.50 11.85
N ALA A 141 -18.78 -25.44 12.64
CA ALA A 141 -19.91 -24.57 12.82
C ALA A 141 -19.80 -23.53 11.71
N GLY A 142 -20.79 -23.49 10.82
CA GLY A 142 -20.88 -22.43 9.81
C GLY A 142 -20.82 -21.04 10.44
N TYR A 143 -20.49 -20.04 9.63
CA TYR A 143 -20.51 -18.63 10.04
C TYR A 143 -21.88 -18.18 10.55
N ILE A 144 -22.95 -18.82 10.07
CA ILE A 144 -24.35 -18.56 10.39
C ILE A 144 -24.92 -19.73 11.19
N GLY A 145 -25.42 -19.42 12.39
CA GLY A 145 -26.17 -20.37 13.20
C GLY A 145 -27.51 -20.68 12.54
N ARG A 146 -27.80 -21.97 12.30
CA ARG A 146 -29.04 -22.40 11.66
C ARG A 146 -30.19 -22.39 12.66
N ILE A 147 -31.18 -21.52 12.45
CA ILE A 147 -32.34 -21.37 13.34
C ILE A 147 -33.61 -21.79 12.60
N THR A 148 -33.87 -21.20 11.44
CA THR A 148 -35.02 -21.55 10.59
C THR A 148 -34.68 -22.66 9.58
N ASN A 149 -33.38 -22.86 9.31
CA ASN A 149 -32.85 -23.77 8.30
C ASN A 149 -33.54 -23.56 6.94
N ASP A 150 -33.70 -22.28 6.58
CA ASP A 150 -34.27 -21.85 5.31
C ASP A 150 -33.18 -21.45 4.29
N ALA A 151 -33.61 -21.21 3.06
CA ALA A 151 -32.69 -20.85 1.97
C ALA A 151 -31.96 -19.51 2.19
N ARG A 152 -32.45 -18.61 3.06
CA ARG A 152 -31.79 -17.34 3.36
C ARG A 152 -30.59 -17.59 4.26
N GLU A 153 -30.73 -18.45 5.27
CA GLU A 153 -29.60 -18.85 6.12
C GLU A 153 -28.52 -19.57 5.31
N ASP A 154 -28.90 -20.39 4.33
CA ASP A 154 -27.96 -21.02 3.38
C ASP A 154 -27.21 -19.97 2.55
N GLU A 155 -27.91 -18.97 2.00
CA GLU A 155 -27.28 -17.88 1.22
C GLU A 155 -26.38 -17.01 2.10
N MET A 156 -26.79 -16.70 3.33
CA MET A 156 -25.95 -15.94 4.28
C MET A 156 -24.65 -16.68 4.59
N GLU A 157 -24.71 -18.01 4.78
CA GLU A 157 -23.53 -18.84 5.01
C GLU A 157 -22.58 -18.80 3.81
N GLU A 158 -23.11 -18.97 2.60
CA GLU A 158 -22.32 -18.89 1.37
C GLU A 158 -21.66 -17.51 1.23
N ASN A 159 -22.44 -16.44 1.41
CA ASN A 159 -21.95 -15.08 1.32
C ASN A 159 -20.81 -14.81 2.32
N MET A 160 -20.96 -15.29 3.57
CA MET A 160 -19.92 -15.16 4.59
C MET A 160 -18.66 -15.97 4.26
N GLY A 161 -18.80 -17.15 3.66
CA GLY A 161 -17.66 -17.92 3.16
C GLY A 161 -16.89 -17.18 2.05
N GLN A 162 -17.60 -16.54 1.12
CA GLN A 162 -17.00 -15.71 0.09
C GLN A 162 -16.27 -14.50 0.70
N VAL A 163 -16.93 -13.78 1.61
CA VAL A 163 -16.34 -12.64 2.34
C VAL A 163 -15.08 -13.05 3.09
N ASN A 164 -15.09 -14.18 3.81
CA ASN A 164 -13.91 -14.67 4.52
C ASN A 164 -12.72 -14.91 3.56
N THR A 165 -12.98 -15.50 2.39
CA THR A 165 -11.96 -15.71 1.37
C THR A 165 -11.42 -14.39 0.82
N MET A 166 -12.29 -13.43 0.52
CA MET A 166 -11.89 -12.12 0.03
C MET A 166 -11.08 -11.33 1.06
N ILE A 167 -11.47 -11.37 2.34
CA ILE A 167 -10.72 -10.76 3.43
C ILE A 167 -9.34 -11.39 3.57
N GLY A 168 -9.22 -12.71 3.41
CA GLY A 168 -7.93 -13.39 3.36
C GLY A 168 -7.02 -12.86 2.24
N ASN A 169 -7.57 -12.65 1.05
CA ASN A 169 -6.84 -12.07 -0.07
C ASN A 169 -6.45 -10.60 0.17
N LEU A 170 -7.38 -9.79 0.70
CA LEU A 170 -7.12 -8.39 1.09
C LEU A 170 -5.98 -8.30 2.11
N ARG A 171 -5.93 -9.22 3.08
CA ARG A 171 -4.84 -9.28 4.05
C ARG A 171 -3.49 -9.54 3.38
N ASN A 172 -3.42 -10.48 2.44
CA ASN A 172 -2.17 -10.76 1.73
C ASN A 172 -1.70 -9.52 0.94
N MET A 173 -2.59 -8.86 0.20
CA MET A 173 -2.26 -7.61 -0.49
C MET A 173 -1.79 -6.52 0.46
N ALA A 174 -2.40 -6.39 1.64
CA ALA A 174 -1.97 -5.43 2.65
C ALA A 174 -0.55 -5.70 3.18
N LEU A 175 -0.19 -6.98 3.35
CA LEU A 175 1.17 -7.37 3.75
C LEU A 175 2.19 -7.09 2.65
N ASP A 176 1.84 -7.36 1.39
CA ASP A 176 2.69 -7.10 0.23
C ASP A 176 2.92 -5.59 0.06
N MET A 177 1.85 -4.77 0.10
CA MET A 177 1.94 -3.31 0.07
C MET A 177 2.79 -2.76 1.22
N GLY A 178 2.63 -3.31 2.44
CA GLY A 178 3.41 -2.87 3.60
C GLY A 178 4.91 -3.14 3.44
N SER A 179 5.25 -4.34 2.95
CA SER A 179 6.65 -4.73 2.71
C SER A 179 7.31 -3.86 1.64
N GLU A 180 6.58 -3.57 0.57
CA GLU A 180 7.06 -2.72 -0.52
C GLU A 180 7.28 -1.27 -0.05
N LEU A 181 6.34 -0.71 0.72
CA LEU A 181 6.51 0.62 1.33
C LEU A 181 7.73 0.69 2.26
N GLU A 182 7.98 -0.34 3.07
CA GLU A 182 9.19 -0.39 3.92
C GLU A 182 10.49 -0.46 3.14
N ASN A 183 10.49 -1.11 1.97
CA ASN A 183 11.65 -1.15 1.08
C ASN A 183 11.88 0.21 0.41
N GLN A 184 10.83 0.80 -0.16
CA GLN A 184 10.88 2.11 -0.79
C GLN A 184 11.29 3.21 0.19
N ASN A 185 10.78 3.19 1.43
CA ASN A 185 11.19 4.15 2.46
C ASN A 185 12.70 4.07 2.75
N ARG A 186 13.25 2.87 2.87
CA ARG A 186 14.70 2.67 3.05
C ARG A 186 15.50 3.16 1.85
N GLN A 187 14.99 2.96 0.64
CA GLN A 187 15.61 3.47 -0.58
C GLN A 187 15.61 5.00 -0.61
N ILE A 188 14.49 5.64 -0.26
CA ILE A 188 14.39 7.10 -0.16
C ILE A 188 15.40 7.66 0.84
N ASP A 189 15.59 7.01 2.00
CA ASP A 189 16.61 7.44 2.97
C ASP A 189 18.04 7.40 2.38
N ARG A 190 18.36 6.39 1.56
CA ARG A 190 19.66 6.33 0.85
C ARG A 190 19.76 7.43 -0.19
N ILE A 191 18.73 7.61 -1.01
CA ILE A 191 18.66 8.65 -2.04
C ILE A 191 18.87 10.02 -1.41
N ASN A 192 18.21 10.32 -0.28
CA ASN A 192 18.35 11.60 0.42
C ASN A 192 19.79 11.85 0.87
N ARG A 193 20.47 10.85 1.46
CA ARG A 193 21.88 11.00 1.85
C ARG A 193 22.80 11.22 0.64
N LYS A 194 22.58 10.45 -0.44
CA LYS A 194 23.30 10.63 -1.71
C LYS A 194 23.08 12.03 -2.29
N ALA A 195 21.84 12.53 -2.26
CA ALA A 195 21.46 13.84 -2.76
C ALA A 195 22.12 14.97 -1.95
N GLU A 196 22.08 14.92 -0.61
CA GLU A 196 22.74 15.90 0.27
C GLU A 196 24.27 15.94 0.01
N SER A 197 24.90 14.77 -0.13
CA SER A 197 26.32 14.67 -0.48
C SER A 197 26.61 15.30 -1.85
N ASN A 198 25.80 14.98 -2.86
CA ASN A 198 25.96 15.54 -4.21
C ASN A 198 25.76 17.06 -4.23
N GLU A 199 24.76 17.59 -3.51
CA GLU A 199 24.51 19.03 -3.43
C GLU A 199 25.71 19.77 -2.82
N ALA A 200 26.21 19.30 -1.67
CA ALA A 200 27.38 19.89 -1.03
C ALA A 200 28.61 19.86 -1.96
N ARG A 201 28.80 18.74 -2.67
CA ARG A 201 29.90 18.55 -3.62
C ARG A 201 29.82 19.49 -4.81
N ILE A 202 28.63 19.63 -5.41
CA ILE A 202 28.36 20.56 -6.51
C ILE A 202 28.63 22.00 -6.08
N ALA A 203 28.18 22.40 -4.89
CA ALA A 203 28.39 23.75 -4.37
C ALA A 203 29.90 24.09 -4.25
N VAL A 204 30.70 23.17 -3.70
CA VAL A 204 32.15 23.34 -3.58
C VAL A 204 32.83 23.41 -4.95
N ALA A 205 32.49 22.50 -5.86
CA ALA A 205 33.05 22.49 -7.21
C ALA A 205 32.72 23.78 -7.98
N ASN A 206 31.48 24.27 -7.86
CA ASN A 206 31.05 25.52 -8.49
C ASN A 206 31.81 26.73 -7.93
N GLN A 207 32.04 26.77 -6.62
CA GLN A 207 32.85 27.83 -6.00
C GLN A 207 34.30 27.81 -6.49
N ARG A 208 34.92 26.61 -6.62
CA ARG A 208 36.27 26.45 -7.17
C ARG A 208 36.35 26.89 -8.63
N ALA A 209 35.38 26.49 -9.46
CA ALA A 209 35.30 26.91 -10.86
C ALA A 209 35.23 28.44 -10.99
N HIS A 210 34.41 29.11 -10.16
CA HIS A 210 34.33 30.57 -10.14
C HIS A 210 35.63 31.26 -9.71
N GLN A 211 36.44 30.64 -8.85
CA GLN A 211 37.74 31.18 -8.46
C GLN A 211 38.77 31.09 -9.59
N LEU A 212 38.69 30.06 -10.44
CA LEU A 212 39.56 29.90 -11.61
C LEU A 212 39.28 30.89 -12.75
N LEU A 213 38.06 31.45 -12.80
CA LEU A 213 37.67 32.45 -13.79
C LEU A 213 38.05 33.89 -13.41
N LYS A 214 38.57 34.11 -12.20
CA LYS A 214 39.09 35.40 -11.74
C LYS A 214 40.58 35.51 -11.97
#